data_AF-A0A4U6CAM3-F1
#
_entry.id   AF-A0A4U6CAM3-F1
#
_cell.length_a   1.000
_cell.length_b   1.000
_cell.length_c   1.000
_cell.angle_alpha   90.00
_cell.angle_beta   90.00
_cell.angle_gamma   90.00
#
_symmetry.space_group_name_H-M   'P 1'
#
loop_
_entity.id
_entity.type
_entity.pdbx_description
1 polymer ?
#
loop_
_entity_poly.entity_id
_entity_poly.type
_entity_poly.pdbx_seq_one_letter_code
_entity_poly.pdbx_strand_id
1 'polypeptide(L)' 'MASIEITPIEVLALKKLALINGALAQSLNDPTAKHQQTALLRVLMGVTARADLANQPKGAA' A
#
# COMPACT_ATOMS: atom_id res chain seq x y z
N MET A 1 8.89 -21.88 -7.20
CA MET A 1 7.79 -21.04 -6.68
C MET A 1 7.51 -19.99 -7.73
N ALA A 2 6.27 -19.85 -8.21
CA ALA A 2 5.94 -18.81 -9.19
C ALA A 2 6.21 -17.43 -8.58
N SER A 3 7.00 -16.58 -9.23
CA SER A 3 7.13 -15.18 -8.82
C SER A 3 5.80 -14.50 -9.12
N ILE A 4 5.15 -13.95 -8.10
CA ILE A 4 3.98 -13.10 -8.29
C ILE A 4 4.51 -11.80 -8.91
N GLU A 5 4.28 -11.62 -10.21
CA GLU A 5 4.57 -10.36 -10.90
C GLU A 5 3.40 -9.41 -10.66
N ILE A 6 3.65 -8.35 -9.88
CA ILE A 6 2.70 -7.26 -9.71
C ILE A 6 2.88 -6.33 -10.89
N THR A 7 1.84 -6.07 -11.67
CA THR A 7 1.86 -5.16 -12.81
C THR A 7 1.79 -3.69 -12.36
N PRO A 8 2.15 -2.72 -13.23
CA PRO A 8 2.03 -1.28 -12.90
C PRO A 8 0.61 -0.85 -12.51
N ILE A 9 -0.41 -1.45 -13.11
CA ILE A 9 -1.83 -1.17 -12.79
C ILE A 9 -2.17 -1.67 -11.38
N GLU A 10 -1.66 -2.84 -11.00
CA GLU A 10 -1.84 -3.39 -9.65
C GLU A 10 -1.07 -2.56 -8.61
N VAL A 11 0.12 -2.05 -8.92
CA VAL A 11 0.82 -1.07 -8.06
C VAL A 11 -0.02 0.19 -7.87
N LEU A 12 -0.63 0.72 -8.94
CA LEU A 12 -1.53 1.87 -8.83
C LEU A 12 -2.76 1.56 -7.96
N ALA A 13 -3.33 0.36 -8.08
CA ALA A 13 -4.44 -0.07 -7.23
C ALA A 13 -4.03 -0.14 -5.75
N LEU A 14 -2.84 -0.66 -5.45
CA LEU A 14 -2.29 -0.69 -4.09
C LEU A 14 -2.07 0.72 -3.52
N LYS A 15 -1.59 1.67 -4.34
CA LYS A 15 -1.46 3.09 -3.96
C LYS A 15 -2.83 3.71 -3.62
N LYS A 16 -3.86 3.45 -4.43
CA LYS A 16 -5.23 3.92 -4.15
C LYS A 16 -5.79 3.30 -2.87
N LEU A 17 -5.56 2.01 -2.66
CA LEU A 17 -6.00 1.32 -1.45
C LEU A 17 -5.36 1.95 -0.19
N ALA A 18 -4.07 2.29 -0.24
CA ALA A 18 -3.40 2.99 0.85
C ALA A 18 -4.05 4.35 1.16
N LEU A 19 -4.40 5.14 0.14
CA LEU A 19 -5.09 6.42 0.33
C LEU A 19 -6.45 6.23 1.03
N ILE A 20 -7.26 5.27 0.57
CA ILE A 20 -8.57 4.96 1.17
C ILE A 20 -8.41 4.52 2.63
N ASN A 21 -7.44 3.65 2.92
CA ASN A 21 -7.18 3.17 4.27
C ASN A 21 -6.68 4.30 5.20
N GLY A 22 -5.95 5.27 4.67
CA GLY A 22 -5.57 6.50 5.38
C GLY A 22 -6.77 7.38 5.73
N ALA A 23 -7.67 7.62 4.77
CA ALA A 23 -8.91 8.35 5.02
C ALA A 23 -9.78 7.63 6.06
N LEU A 24 -9.90 6.29 5.95
CA LEU A 24 -10.65 5.48 6.91
C LEU A 24 -10.05 5.57 8.32
N ALA A 25 -8.73 5.47 8.46
CA ALA A 25 -8.07 5.63 9.77
C ALA A 25 -8.38 7.00 10.40
N GLN A 26 -8.52 8.05 9.60
CA GLN A 26 -8.86 9.38 10.09
C GLN A 26 -10.33 9.53 10.47
N SER A 27 -11.24 8.83 9.79
CA SER A 27 -12.68 8.89 10.07
C SER A 27 -13.15 7.99 11.22
N LEU A 28 -12.30 7.09 11.72
CA LEU A 28 -12.65 6.20 12.84
C LEU A 28 -12.65 6.97 14.17
N ASN A 29 -13.77 6.91 14.87
CA ASN A 29 -13.96 7.53 16.19
C ASN A 29 -13.48 6.63 17.34
N ASP A 30 -13.53 5.31 17.17
CA ASP A 30 -13.00 4.38 18.16
C ASP A 30 -11.45 4.40 18.14
N PRO A 31 -10.78 4.74 19.26
CA PRO A 31 -9.33 4.88 19.29
C PRO A 31 -8.59 3.57 18.97
N THR A 32 -9.14 2.42 19.37
CA THR A 32 -8.54 1.12 19.13
C THR A 32 -8.59 0.75 17.65
N ALA A 33 -9.76 0.89 17.04
CA ALA A 33 -9.97 0.67 15.61
C ALA A 33 -9.08 1.61 14.78
N LYS A 34 -9.01 2.89 15.14
CA LYS A 34 -8.12 3.87 14.49
C LYS A 34 -6.65 3.43 14.57
N HIS A 35 -6.20 2.96 15.73
CA HIS A 35 -4.83 2.48 15.92
C HIS A 35 -4.53 1.24 15.06
N GLN A 36 -5.41 0.24 15.10
CA GLN A 36 -5.27 -0.99 14.30
C GLN A 36 -5.29 -0.68 12.80
N GLN A 37 -6.20 0.17 12.35
CA GLN A 37 -6.31 0.59 10.96
C GLN A 37 -5.04 1.35 10.51
N THR A 38 -4.48 2.19 11.37
CA THR A 38 -3.19 2.87 11.12
C THR A 38 -2.04 1.87 11.02
N ALA A 39 -2.03 0.83 11.86
CA ALA A 39 -1.01 -0.22 11.81
C ALA A 39 -1.09 -1.01 10.49
N LEU A 40 -2.30 -1.39 10.07
CA LEU A 40 -2.53 -2.06 8.77
C LEU A 40 -2.11 -1.18 7.59
N LEU A 41 -2.43 0.12 7.64
CA LEU A 41 -2.00 1.07 6.61
C LEU A 41 -0.47 1.09 6.46
N ARG A 42 0.29 1.08 7.56
CA ARG A 42 1.76 1.03 7.49
C ARG A 42 2.27 -0.24 6.79
N VAL A 43 1.65 -1.38 7.06
CA VAL A 43 2.00 -2.64 6.38
C VAL A 43 1.71 -2.53 4.89
N LEU A 44 0.53 -2.03 4.52
CA LEU A 44 0.15 -1.82 3.13
C LEU A 44 1.12 -0.87 2.41
N MET A 45 1.50 0.25 3.04
CA MET A 45 2.50 1.17 2.49
C MET A 45 3.84 0.47 2.24
N GLY A 46 4.28 -0.40 3.16
CA GLY A 46 5.50 -1.19 2.98
C GLY A 46 5.43 -2.19 1.82
N VAL A 47 4.28 -2.84 1.63
CA VAL A 47 4.05 -3.73 0.47
C VAL A 47 4.05 -2.92 -0.82
N THR A 48 3.32 -1.80 -0.86
CA THR A 48 3.25 -0.92 -2.04
C THR A 48 4.62 -0.39 -2.42
N ALA A 49 5.45 0.02 -1.45
CA ALA A 49 6.79 0.51 -1.73
C ALA A 49 7.69 -0.56 -2.36
N ARG A 50 7.64 -1.80 -1.85
CA ARG A 50 8.39 -2.93 -2.45
C ARG A 50 7.89 -3.26 -3.85
N ALA A 51 6.57 -3.23 -4.06
CA ALA A 51 5.97 -3.48 -5.36
C ALA A 51 6.36 -2.38 -6.37
N ASP A 52 6.42 -1.12 -5.94
CA ASP A 52 6.84 0.02 -6.77
C ASP A 52 8.31 -0.13 -7.18
N LEU A 53 9.20 -0.46 -6.23
CA LEU A 53 10.62 -0.71 -6.51
C LEU A 53 10.83 -1.87 -7.48
N ALA A 54 10.08 -2.97 -7.33
CA ALA A 54 10.14 -4.11 -8.23
C ALA A 54 9.65 -3.78 -9.66
N ASN A 55 8.79 -2.76 -9.80
CA ASN A 55 8.22 -2.30 -11.06
C ASN A 55 8.93 -1.09 -11.66
N GLN A 56 10.00 -0.58 -11.05
CA GLN A 56 10.75 0.52 -11.65
C GLN A 56 11.36 0.08 -12.98
N PRO A 57 11.20 0.86 -14.06
CA PRO A 57 11.85 0.56 -15.32
C PRO A 57 13.36 0.58 -15.11
N LYS A 58 14.03 -0.54 -15.43
CA LYS A 58 15.50 -0.65 -15.41
C LYS A 58 16.08 0.31 -16.45
N GLY A 59 16.33 1.57 -16.10
CA GLY A 59 16.89 2.55 -17.03
C GLY A 59 16.83 4.03 -16.65
N ALA A 60 16.29 4.41 -15.49
CA ALA A 60 16.37 5.80 -15.01
C ALA A 60 17.55 5.96 -14.05
N ALA A 61 18.76 6.14 -14.61
CA ALA A 61 19.97 6.58 -13.92
C ALA A 61 20.52 7.82 -14.63
#